data_AF-A0A1F5AAJ2-F1
#
_entry.id   AF-A0A1F5AAJ2-F1
#
_cell.length_a   1.000
_cell.length_b   1.000
_cell.length_c   1.000
_cell.angle_alpha   90.00
_cell.angle_beta   90.00
_cell.angle_gamma   90.00
#
_symmetry.space_group_name_H-M   'P 1'
#
loop_
_entity.id
_entity.type
_entity.pdbx_description
1 polymer ?
#
loop_
_entity_poly.entity_id
_entity_poly.type
_entity_poly.pdbx_seq_one_letter_code
_entity_poly.pdbx_strand_id
1 'polypeptide(L)'
;MMANVRDGYLVTEGCYHCLNRISFFSGEPVPPVESYHEGDHFWNYLGSAQASKFDLRCGACGTQVPLKELMALMLCVGCDPTCGVYKVGHSDRERRTWVYVALCADTSHASGACVPDEGVRALNAYYQGESGDPQRITVVPCRLRRSVDSCQGIVLADTGLTELY
;
A
#
# COMPACT_ATOMS: atom_id res chain seq x y z
N MET A 1 5.28 17.53 -0.50
CA MET A 1 5.33 17.21 0.94
C MET A 1 4.10 16.40 1.33
N MET A 2 4.19 15.63 2.40
CA MET A 2 3.02 14.97 2.98
C MET A 2 2.18 15.95 3.79
N ALA A 3 0.88 15.71 3.87
CA ALA A 3 -0.08 16.50 4.62
C ALA A 3 -1.11 15.56 5.29
N ASN A 4 -1.78 16.03 6.35
CA ASN A 4 -2.82 15.28 7.07
C ASN A 4 -2.38 13.86 7.46
N VAL A 5 -1.13 13.73 7.92
CA VAL A 5 -0.54 12.45 8.34
C VAL A 5 -1.26 11.94 9.57
N ARG A 6 -1.61 10.65 9.56
CA ARG A 6 -2.29 9.92 10.61
C ARG A 6 -1.64 8.57 10.75
N ASP A 7 -1.08 8.30 11.92
CA ASP A 7 -0.55 6.99 12.27
C ASP A 7 -1.66 6.10 12.80
N GLY A 8 -1.52 4.80 12.60
CA GLY A 8 -2.52 3.82 12.96
C GLY A 8 -2.15 2.43 12.47
N TYR A 9 -3.16 1.69 12.03
CA TYR A 9 -3.05 0.28 11.72
C TYR A 9 -3.79 -0.04 10.42
N LEU A 10 -3.12 -0.77 9.53
CA LEU A 10 -3.77 -1.49 8.46
C LEU A 10 -4.29 -2.81 9.03
N VAL A 11 -5.61 -2.96 9.09
CA VAL A 11 -6.28 -4.20 9.47
C VAL A 11 -6.65 -4.96 8.20
N THR A 12 -6.48 -6.28 8.20
CA THR A 12 -6.86 -7.15 7.09
C THR A 12 -7.81 -8.24 7.55
N GLU A 13 -8.86 -8.46 6.75
CA GLU A 13 -9.87 -9.47 6.99
C GLU A 13 -10.04 -10.35 5.75
N GLY A 14 -10.49 -11.58 5.98
CA GLY A 14 -10.69 -12.58 4.95
C GLY A 14 -12.04 -13.25 5.08
N CYS A 15 -12.73 -13.40 3.95
CA CYS A 15 -13.94 -14.20 3.87
C CYS A 15 -13.57 -15.67 3.69
N TYR A 16 -14.01 -16.54 4.60
CA TYR A 16 -13.74 -17.98 4.47
C TYR A 16 -14.49 -18.60 3.29
N HIS A 17 -15.68 -18.08 2.96
CA HIS A 17 -16.54 -18.65 1.93
C HIS A 17 -16.04 -18.39 0.51
N CYS A 18 -15.62 -17.16 0.20
CA CYS A 18 -15.21 -16.77 -1.15
C CYS A 18 -13.73 -16.38 -1.30
N LEU A 19 -12.96 -16.48 -0.21
CA LEU A 19 -11.54 -16.10 -0.15
C LEU A 19 -11.26 -14.62 -0.46
N ASN A 20 -12.29 -13.76 -0.51
CA ASN A 20 -12.09 -12.32 -0.62
C ASN A 20 -11.26 -11.79 0.57
N ARG A 21 -10.48 -10.76 0.29
CA ARG A 21 -9.64 -10.04 1.25
C ARG A 21 -10.04 -8.59 1.21
N ILE A 22 -10.26 -8.01 2.39
CA ILE A 22 -10.44 -6.58 2.55
C ILE A 22 -9.45 -6.06 3.57
N SER A 23 -9.16 -4.77 3.47
CA SER A 23 -8.35 -4.07 4.44
C SER A 23 -8.96 -2.72 4.74
N PHE A 24 -8.76 -2.24 5.96
CA PHE A 24 -9.16 -0.89 6.34
C PHE A 24 -8.12 -0.29 7.27
N PHE A 25 -8.15 1.04 7.37
CA PHE A 25 -7.29 1.77 8.28
C PHE A 25 -8.02 2.05 9.58
N SER A 26 -7.37 1.78 10.70
CA SER A 26 -7.82 2.16 12.04
C SER A 26 -6.82 3.12 12.68
N GLY A 27 -7.32 4.19 13.29
CA GLY A 27 -6.48 5.11 14.09
C GLY A 27 -6.05 4.52 15.44
N GLU A 28 -6.64 3.40 15.85
CA GLU A 28 -6.37 2.73 17.12
C GLU A 28 -6.03 1.26 16.88
N PRO A 29 -5.26 0.60 17.78
CA PRO A 29 -5.04 -0.83 17.71
C PRO A 29 -6.38 -1.56 17.74
N VAL A 30 -6.66 -2.36 16.71
CA VAL A 30 -7.89 -3.14 16.64
C VAL A 30 -7.62 -4.53 17.21
N PRO A 31 -8.21 -4.91 18.35
CA PRO A 31 -8.12 -6.29 18.81
C PRO A 31 -8.80 -7.22 17.78
N PRO A 32 -8.37 -8.48 17.65
CA PRO A 32 -9.08 -9.44 16.82
C PRO A 32 -10.56 -9.48 17.19
N VAL A 33 -11.43 -9.15 16.23
CA VAL A 33 -12.88 -9.21 16.41
C VAL A 33 -13.33 -10.65 16.15
N GLU A 34 -14.37 -11.10 16.85
CA GLU A 34 -15.01 -12.37 16.52
C GLU A 34 -15.51 -12.37 15.07
N SER A 35 -15.44 -13.53 14.43
CA SER A 35 -15.89 -13.68 13.04
C SER A 35 -17.35 -13.25 12.90
N TYR A 36 -17.65 -12.48 11.86
CA TYR A 36 -18.97 -11.89 11.66
C TYR A 36 -19.48 -12.06 10.24
N HIS A 37 -20.80 -11.95 10.09
CA HIS A 37 -21.47 -11.99 8.80
C HIS A 37 -21.78 -10.58 8.31
N GLU A 38 -21.51 -10.33 7.04
CA GLU A 38 -21.92 -9.13 6.33
C GLU A 38 -22.37 -9.52 4.91
N GLY A 39 -23.67 -9.43 4.64
CA GLY A 39 -24.25 -9.98 3.41
C GLY A 39 -23.88 -11.47 3.25
N ASP A 40 -23.32 -11.82 2.10
CA ASP A 40 -22.88 -13.18 1.78
C ASP A 40 -21.45 -13.51 2.25
N HIS A 41 -20.81 -12.60 2.99
CA HIS A 41 -19.44 -12.76 3.46
C HIS A 41 -19.37 -13.16 4.94
N PHE A 42 -18.43 -14.05 5.24
CA PHE A 42 -18.07 -14.48 6.59
C PHE A 42 -16.66 -14.01 6.91
N TRP A 43 -16.56 -12.81 7.47
CA TRP A 43 -15.32 -12.10 7.70
C TRP A 43 -14.61 -12.61 8.95
N ASN A 44 -13.30 -12.82 8.81
CA ASN A 44 -12.39 -13.23 9.87
C ASN A 44 -11.20 -12.29 9.90
N TYR A 45 -10.79 -11.86 11.09
CA TYR A 45 -9.56 -11.11 11.27
C TYR A 45 -8.35 -11.95 10.85
N LEU A 46 -7.53 -11.42 9.93
CA LEU A 46 -6.32 -12.09 9.45
C LEU A 46 -5.04 -11.49 10.04
N GLY A 47 -5.08 -10.23 10.46
CA GLY A 47 -3.92 -9.55 11.03
C GLY A 47 -4.01 -8.04 10.95
N SER A 48 -3.04 -7.39 11.58
CA SER A 48 -2.82 -5.96 11.48
C SER A 48 -1.34 -5.63 11.43
N ALA A 49 -1.02 -4.48 10.84
CA ALA A 49 0.32 -3.91 10.80
C ALA A 49 0.23 -2.41 11.06
N GLN A 50 1.23 -1.83 11.74
CA GLN A 50 1.31 -0.38 11.86
C GLN A 50 1.43 0.26 10.47
N ALA A 51 0.73 1.38 10.27
CA ALA A 51 0.65 2.07 9.00
C ALA A 51 0.41 3.56 9.21
N SER A 52 0.76 4.37 8.20
CA SER A 52 0.37 5.78 8.15
C SER A 52 -0.53 6.07 6.94
N LYS A 53 -1.58 6.86 7.15
CA LYS A 53 -2.35 7.50 6.07
C LYS A 53 -1.98 8.97 5.98
N PHE A 54 -1.91 9.48 4.76
CA PHE A 54 -1.57 10.87 4.49
C PHE A 54 -2.15 11.29 3.15
N ASP A 55 -2.25 12.59 2.94
CA ASP A 55 -2.44 13.22 1.64
C ASP A 55 -1.12 13.79 1.13
N LEU A 56 -1.06 14.13 -0.16
CA LEU A 56 0.08 14.86 -0.71
C LEU A 56 -0.29 16.33 -0.90
N ARG A 57 0.67 17.22 -0.65
CA ARG A 57 0.58 18.64 -0.99
C ARG A 57 1.78 19.04 -1.82
N CYS A 58 1.53 19.66 -2.97
CA CYS A 58 2.59 20.21 -3.82
C CYS A 58 3.29 21.36 -3.08
N GLY A 59 4.62 21.31 -2.99
CA GLY A 59 5.40 22.37 -2.35
C GLY A 59 5.42 23.67 -3.16
N ALA A 60 5.33 23.59 -4.49
CA ALA A 60 5.44 24.74 -5.38
C ALA A 60 4.11 25.51 -5.53
N CYS A 61 3.00 24.82 -5.77
CA CYS A 61 1.69 25.45 -6.01
C CYS A 61 0.69 25.28 -4.87
N GLY A 62 1.01 24.48 -3.84
CA GLY A 62 0.14 24.25 -2.69
C GLY A 62 -1.04 23.31 -2.94
N THR A 63 -1.26 22.83 -4.17
CA THR A 63 -2.34 21.88 -4.52
C THR A 63 -2.28 20.63 -3.66
N GLN A 64 -3.42 20.24 -3.09
CA GLN A 64 -3.57 19.01 -2.32
C GLN A 64 -4.11 17.88 -3.20
N VAL A 65 -3.48 16.72 -3.12
CA VAL A 65 -3.92 15.47 -3.73
C VAL A 65 -4.38 14.55 -2.60
N PRO A 66 -5.71 14.41 -2.38
CA PRO A 66 -6.24 13.53 -1.36
C PRO A 66 -6.04 12.07 -1.77
N LEU A 67 -5.56 11.23 -0.84
CA LEU A 67 -5.31 9.80 -1.08
C LEU A 67 -6.30 8.94 -0.28
N LYS A 68 -7.59 9.16 -0.50
CA LYS A 68 -8.66 8.56 0.32
C LYS A 68 -8.66 7.03 0.26
N GLU A 69 -8.46 6.50 -0.95
CA GLU A 69 -8.46 5.09 -1.29
C GLU A 69 -7.16 4.37 -0.88
N LEU A 70 -6.11 5.12 -0.53
CA LEU A 70 -4.88 4.56 0.02
C LEU A 70 -5.11 4.14 1.48
N MET A 71 -4.90 2.86 1.79
CA MET A 71 -4.96 2.34 3.15
C MET A 71 -3.58 2.30 3.80
N ALA A 72 -2.56 1.94 3.03
CA ALA A 72 -1.17 1.94 3.47
C ALA A 72 -0.22 1.85 2.26
N LEU A 73 1.05 2.15 2.50
CA LEU A 73 2.15 1.77 1.61
C LEU A 73 2.83 0.52 2.14
N MET A 74 3.29 -0.32 1.22
CA MET A 74 4.05 -1.53 1.55
C MET A 74 5.27 -1.66 0.65
N LEU A 75 6.46 -1.80 1.23
CA LEU A 75 7.66 -2.19 0.50
C LEU A 75 7.58 -3.65 0.10
N CYS A 76 7.75 -3.97 -1.18
CA CYS A 76 7.96 -5.34 -1.63
C CYS A 76 9.40 -5.78 -1.32
N VAL A 77 9.58 -6.84 -0.54
CA VAL A 77 10.91 -7.36 -0.13
C VAL A 77 11.39 -8.56 -0.94
N GLY A 78 10.61 -8.99 -1.93
CA GLY A 78 10.88 -10.17 -2.74
C GLY A 78 9.69 -11.09 -2.75
N CYS A 79 8.93 -11.07 -3.84
CA CYS A 79 7.81 -11.98 -4.05
C CYS A 79 8.09 -12.91 -5.24
N ASP A 80 7.12 -13.74 -5.58
CA ASP A 80 7.12 -14.61 -6.75
C ASP A 80 7.64 -13.89 -8.03
N PRO A 81 8.58 -14.47 -8.80
CA PRO A 81 9.11 -13.86 -10.03
C PRO A 81 8.09 -13.52 -11.11
N THR A 82 6.92 -14.17 -11.07
CA THR A 82 5.80 -13.91 -11.98
C THR A 82 4.95 -12.72 -11.55
N CYS A 83 5.07 -12.26 -10.30
CA CYS A 83 4.34 -11.11 -9.76
C CYS A 83 4.70 -9.81 -10.49
N GLY A 84 3.69 -8.99 -10.80
CA GLY A 84 3.89 -7.72 -11.49
C GLY A 84 4.80 -6.76 -10.70
N VAL A 85 4.64 -6.72 -9.37
CA VAL A 85 5.47 -5.91 -8.47
C VAL A 85 6.94 -6.36 -8.52
N TYR A 86 7.20 -7.68 -8.51
CA TYR A 86 8.55 -8.23 -8.63
C TYR A 86 9.21 -7.80 -9.94
N LYS A 87 8.48 -7.94 -11.05
CA LYS A 87 8.96 -7.58 -12.39
C LYS A 87 9.33 -6.10 -12.49
N VAL A 88 8.57 -5.21 -11.85
CA VAL A 88 8.90 -3.78 -11.79
C VAL A 88 10.23 -3.56 -11.09
N GLY A 89 10.45 -4.16 -9.92
CA GLY A 89 11.69 -4.00 -9.14
C GLY A 89 12.93 -4.58 -9.81
N HIS A 90 12.76 -5.54 -10.73
CA HIS A 90 13.84 -6.21 -11.46
C HIS A 90 13.92 -5.82 -12.95
N SER A 91 13.19 -4.77 -13.35
CA SER A 91 13.17 -4.30 -14.75
C SER A 91 14.50 -3.65 -15.17
N ASP A 92 15.19 -3.02 -14.23
CA ASP A 92 16.52 -2.44 -14.39
C ASP A 92 17.54 -3.32 -13.67
N ARG A 93 18.42 -3.98 -14.44
CA ARG A 93 19.46 -4.88 -13.89
C ARG A 93 20.65 -4.13 -13.31
N GLU A 94 20.82 -2.86 -13.67
CA GLU A 94 21.98 -2.04 -13.27
C GLU A 94 21.67 -1.22 -12.02
N ARG A 95 20.38 -0.94 -11.76
CA ARG A 95 19.94 -0.15 -10.59
C ARG A 95 18.84 -0.85 -9.81
N ARG A 96 19.12 -1.11 -8.53
CA ARG A 96 18.14 -1.70 -7.61
C ARG A 96 17.03 -0.69 -7.33
N THR A 97 15.83 -0.97 -7.84
CA THR A 97 14.64 -0.14 -7.64
C THR A 97 13.82 -0.69 -6.47
N TRP A 98 13.55 0.15 -5.48
CA TRP A 98 12.65 -0.20 -4.38
C TRP A 98 11.22 0.01 -4.86
N VAL A 99 10.36 -0.99 -4.63
CA VAL A 99 8.97 -0.94 -5.09
C VAL A 99 8.03 -0.82 -3.91
N TYR A 100 7.38 0.33 -3.80
CA TYR A 100 6.28 0.54 -2.86
C TYR A 100 4.96 0.22 -3.53
N VAL A 101 4.10 -0.49 -2.82
CA VAL A 101 2.78 -0.88 -3.28
C VAL A 101 1.74 -0.03 -2.57
N ALA A 102 0.92 0.67 -3.34
CA ALA A 102 -0.21 1.46 -2.86
C ALA A 102 -1.41 0.54 -2.59
N LEU A 103 -1.64 0.22 -1.31
CA LEU A 103 -2.70 -0.71 -0.87
C LEU A 103 -4.06 0.01 -0.81
N CYS A 104 -5.09 -0.58 -1.43
CA CYS A 104 -6.48 -0.12 -1.30
C CYS A 104 -7.25 -0.99 -0.29
N ALA A 105 -8.52 -0.62 -0.06
CA ALA A 105 -9.39 -1.35 0.86
C ALA A 105 -9.84 -2.70 0.30
N ASP A 106 -10.15 -2.76 -1.00
CA ASP A 106 -10.47 -4.03 -1.66
C ASP A 106 -9.17 -4.75 -2.03
N THR A 107 -8.69 -5.58 -1.13
CA THR A 107 -7.40 -6.26 -1.24
C THR A 107 -7.43 -7.38 -2.27
N SER A 108 -8.60 -7.94 -2.57
CA SER A 108 -8.85 -8.89 -3.66
C SER A 108 -9.10 -8.25 -5.03
N HIS A 109 -9.34 -6.93 -5.08
CA HIS A 109 -9.68 -6.16 -6.30
C HIS A 109 -10.98 -6.63 -6.99
N ALA A 110 -11.88 -7.29 -6.27
CA ALA A 110 -13.12 -7.84 -6.82
C ALA A 110 -14.09 -6.74 -7.31
N SER A 111 -14.11 -5.59 -6.64
CA SER A 111 -14.89 -4.41 -7.01
C SER A 111 -14.24 -3.55 -8.09
N GLY A 112 -12.94 -3.75 -8.35
CA GLY A 112 -12.13 -2.88 -9.21
C GLY A 112 -11.80 -1.50 -8.60
N ALA A 113 -12.26 -1.21 -7.38
CA ALA A 113 -11.99 0.05 -6.70
C ALA A 113 -10.63 0.02 -5.98
N CYS A 114 -9.57 0.32 -6.74
CA CYS A 114 -8.22 0.51 -6.20
C CYS A 114 -7.85 1.98 -6.00
N VAL A 115 -6.64 2.23 -5.49
CA VAL A 115 -6.03 3.57 -5.52
C VAL A 115 -6.03 4.08 -6.98
N PRO A 116 -6.61 5.25 -7.27
CA PRO A 116 -6.66 5.78 -8.63
C PRO A 116 -5.27 6.02 -9.22
N ASP A 117 -5.15 5.91 -10.55
CA ASP A 117 -3.87 6.10 -11.24
C ASP A 117 -3.29 7.51 -11.01
N GLU A 118 -4.13 8.53 -10.80
CA GLU A 118 -3.69 9.87 -10.40
C GLU A 118 -2.98 9.88 -9.04
N GLY A 119 -3.53 9.18 -8.04
CA GLY A 119 -2.91 9.04 -6.73
C GLY A 119 -1.58 8.30 -6.82
N VAL A 120 -1.49 7.24 -7.62
CA VAL A 120 -0.23 6.53 -7.87
C VAL A 120 0.80 7.41 -8.57
N ARG A 121 0.39 8.23 -9.55
CA ARG A 121 1.29 9.20 -10.20
C ARG A 121 1.80 10.25 -9.21
N ALA A 122 0.93 10.78 -8.36
CA ALA A 122 1.31 11.75 -7.34
C ALA A 122 2.30 11.15 -6.33
N LEU A 123 2.08 9.90 -5.90
CA LEU A 123 3.01 9.16 -5.05
C LEU A 123 4.37 8.94 -5.73
N ASN A 124 4.39 8.56 -7.01
CA ASN A 124 5.65 8.45 -7.76
C ASN A 124 6.38 9.79 -7.84
N ALA A 125 5.68 10.88 -8.17
CA ALA A 125 6.29 12.21 -8.22
C ALA A 125 6.84 12.64 -6.85
N TYR A 126 6.18 12.25 -5.77
CA TYR A 126 6.65 12.51 -4.40
C TYR A 126 7.94 11.74 -4.07
N TYR A 127 8.00 10.43 -4.36
CA TYR A 127 9.13 9.58 -3.98
C TYR A 127 10.31 9.61 -4.96
N GLN A 128 10.12 10.11 -6.19
CA GLN A 128 11.21 10.18 -7.18
C GLN A 128 12.21 11.31 -6.92
N GLY A 129 11.92 12.23 -5.97
CA GLY A 129 12.86 13.25 -5.49
C GLY A 129 13.44 14.18 -6.57
N GLU A 130 14.40 15.03 -6.20
CA GLU A 130 15.24 15.74 -7.16
C GLU A 130 16.39 14.81 -7.64
N SER A 131 16.71 14.89 -8.92
CA SER A 131 17.67 14.03 -9.63
C SER A 131 19.03 13.95 -8.91
N GLY A 132 19.39 12.77 -8.38
CA GLY A 132 20.70 12.56 -7.74
C GLY A 132 20.77 11.36 -6.78
N ASP A 133 19.62 10.86 -6.32
CA ASP A 133 19.56 9.76 -5.36
C ASP A 133 19.91 8.40 -6.02
N PRO A 134 20.89 7.64 -5.51
CA PRO A 134 21.22 6.31 -6.04
C PRO A 134 20.08 5.30 -5.88
N GLN A 135 19.14 5.52 -4.96
CA GLN A 135 18.08 4.56 -4.65
C GLN A 135 16.73 5.02 -5.23
N ARG A 136 16.34 4.42 -6.36
CA ARG A 136 15.08 4.78 -7.05
C ARG A 136 13.89 4.09 -6.39
N ILE A 137 12.95 4.85 -5.83
CA ILE A 137 11.66 4.32 -5.37
C ILE A 137 10.63 4.44 -6.50
N THR A 138 9.92 3.35 -6.76
CA THR A 138 8.76 3.33 -7.68
C THR A 138 7.52 2.90 -6.92
N VAL A 139 6.44 3.66 -7.05
CA VAL A 139 5.15 3.32 -6.44
C VAL A 139 4.26 2.67 -7.48
N VAL A 140 3.64 1.54 -7.13
CA VAL A 140 2.76 0.79 -8.03
C VAL A 140 1.41 0.50 -7.37
N PRO A 141 0.32 0.36 -8.15
CA PRO A 141 -0.96 -0.01 -7.59
C PRO A 141 -0.94 -1.47 -7.11
N CYS A 142 -1.66 -1.75 -6.02
CA CYS A 142 -1.76 -3.09 -5.44
C CYS A 142 -2.38 -4.17 -6.35
N ARG A 143 -3.05 -3.78 -7.45
CA ARG A 143 -3.52 -4.69 -8.52
C ARG A 143 -2.39 -5.40 -9.27
N LEU A 144 -1.14 -4.92 -9.19
CA LEU A 144 0.01 -5.61 -9.77
C LEU A 144 0.50 -6.79 -8.92
N ARG A 145 0.02 -6.91 -7.68
CA ARG A 145 0.33 -8.07 -6.84
C ARG A 145 -0.37 -9.29 -7.41
N ARG A 146 0.35 -10.41 -7.46
CA ARG A 146 -0.22 -11.70 -7.88
C ARG A 146 -1.25 -12.21 -6.88
N SER A 147 -0.90 -12.19 -5.61
CA SER A 147 -1.76 -12.60 -4.50
C SER A 147 -1.31 -11.87 -3.24
N VAL A 148 -2.26 -11.61 -2.36
CA VAL A 148 -2.00 -11.00 -1.05
C VAL A 148 -1.40 -12.02 -0.10
N ASP A 149 -1.87 -13.27 -0.18
CA ASP A 149 -1.41 -14.36 0.70
C ASP A 149 0.04 -14.77 0.40
N SER A 150 0.52 -14.56 -0.83
CA SER A 150 1.88 -14.92 -1.25
C SER A 150 2.83 -13.72 -1.36
N CYS A 151 2.34 -12.49 -1.15
CA CYS A 151 3.18 -11.31 -1.27
C CYS A 151 3.95 -11.08 0.03
N GLN A 152 5.27 -11.07 -0.06
CA GLN A 152 6.13 -10.70 1.07
C GLN A 152 6.43 -9.20 0.97
N GLY A 153 6.10 -8.47 2.04
CA GLY A 153 6.33 -7.04 2.11
C GLY A 153 6.30 -6.51 3.53
N ILE A 154 6.79 -5.29 3.68
CA ILE A 154 6.82 -4.55 4.95
C ILE A 154 5.87 -3.36 4.79
N VAL A 155 4.81 -3.32 5.60
CA VAL A 155 3.92 -2.15 5.66
C VAL A 155 4.68 -0.99 6.31
N LEU A 156 4.59 0.19 5.69
CA LEU A 156 5.30 1.37 6.14
C LEU A 156 4.49 2.06 7.24
N ALA A 157 5.00 1.95 8.47
CA ALA A 157 4.43 2.53 9.69
C ALA A 157 4.89 3.95 9.96
N ASP A 158 5.97 4.39 9.30
CA ASP A 158 6.51 5.73 9.43
C ASP A 158 6.90 6.23 8.04
N THR A 159 6.46 7.45 7.76
CA THR A 159 6.79 8.20 6.54
C THR A 159 8.19 8.81 6.56
N GLY A 160 8.88 8.81 7.71
CA GLY A 160 10.25 9.27 7.92
C GLY A 160 11.33 8.21 7.70
N LEU A 161 10.97 6.95 7.48
CA LEU A 161 11.91 5.84 7.22
C LEU A 161 12.59 5.89 5.83
N THR A 162 12.47 6.99 5.09
CA THR A 162 13.29 7.29 3.91
C THR A 162 14.78 7.50 4.24
N GLU A 163 15.19 7.47 5.51
CA GLU A 163 16.60 7.62 5.94
C GLU A 163 17.32 6.29 6.28
N LEU A 164 16.73 5.11 6.04
CA LEU A 164 17.41 3.84 6.35
C LEU A 164 18.25 3.27 5.18
N TYR A 165 19.56 3.52 5.29
CA TYR A 165 20.75 2.81 4.73
C TYR A 165 21.03 2.86 3.22
#